data_AF-A0A842V663-F1
#
_entry.id   AF-A0A842V663-F1
#
_cell.length_a   1.000
_cell.length_b   1.000
_cell.length_c   1.000
_cell.angle_alpha   90.00
_cell.angle_beta   90.00
_cell.angle_gamma   90.00
#
_symmetry.space_group_name_H-M   'P 1'
#
loop_
_entity.id
_entity.type
_entity.pdbx_description
1 polymer ?
#
loop_
_entity_poly.entity_id
_entity_poly.type
_entity_poly.pdbx_seq_one_letter_code
_entity_poly.pdbx_strand_id
1 'polypeptide(L)'
;MYDNASIALYPENAIIGPDSFRQMAEHPNIHGIKASSGDLRLFHEYERIARETGGKAFIGNEKLMSKSISRHAVPSMANIFPQFCREFMDVIAEGSREQRREYQRCMDERGMRIYSDYTKIHGGIMYALKIRGICCSEPLGPDQELTCKEKKDIALYVSGLEDRMTRFSDQTM
;
A
#
# COMPACT_ATOMS: atom_id res chain seq x y z
N MET A 1 -0.20 -26.63 21.16
CA MET A 1 0.94 -25.81 20.68
C MET A 1 0.29 -24.66 19.92
N TYR A 2 0.02 -23.53 20.59
CA TYR A 2 -0.53 -22.37 19.91
C TYR A 2 0.63 -21.72 19.15
N ASP A 3 0.53 -21.65 17.83
CA ASP A 3 1.48 -20.95 16.97
C ASP A 3 1.66 -19.51 17.49
N ASN A 4 2.92 -19.10 17.67
CA ASN A 4 3.27 -17.78 18.15
C ASN A 4 2.73 -16.73 17.17
N ALA A 5 1.64 -16.06 17.54
CA ALA A 5 1.06 -14.97 16.77
C ALA A 5 2.11 -13.86 16.60
N SER A 6 2.51 -13.60 15.37
CA SER A 6 3.42 -12.51 15.02
C SER A 6 2.65 -11.20 14.97
N ILE A 7 3.14 -10.17 15.65
CA ILE A 7 2.49 -8.85 15.74
C ILE A 7 3.25 -7.86 14.86
N ALA A 8 2.51 -7.17 13.99
CA ALA A 8 2.95 -5.95 13.32
C ALA A 8 2.18 -4.76 13.90
N LEU A 9 2.86 -3.64 14.09
CA LEU A 9 2.28 -2.43 14.69
C LEU A 9 1.79 -1.47 13.60
N TYR A 10 0.60 -0.87 13.82
CA TYR A 10 -0.11 -0.01 12.86
C TYR A 10 -0.60 1.30 13.50
N PRO A 11 0.28 2.28 13.69
CA PRO A 11 -0.12 3.54 14.33
C PRO A 11 -0.69 4.51 13.29
N GLU A 12 -2.02 4.69 13.25
CA GLU A 12 -2.68 5.61 12.31
C GLU A 12 -2.83 7.04 12.87
N ASN A 13 -3.02 7.19 14.19
CA ASN A 13 -3.24 8.50 14.85
C ASN A 13 -2.31 8.75 16.07
N ALA A 14 -1.43 7.81 16.36
CA ALA A 14 -0.33 7.95 17.31
C ALA A 14 0.97 7.80 16.54
N ILE A 15 2.08 8.31 17.04
CA ILE A 15 3.40 8.08 16.44
C ILE A 15 4.18 7.16 17.38
N ILE A 16 4.58 6.00 16.88
CA ILE A 16 5.52 5.14 17.62
C ILE A 16 6.90 5.77 17.46
N GLY A 17 7.47 6.32 18.53
CA GLY A 17 8.82 6.85 18.48
C GLY A 17 9.84 5.77 18.11
N PRO A 18 10.98 6.10 17.48
CA PRO A 18 12.05 5.14 17.19
C PRO A 18 12.49 4.34 18.42
N ASP A 19 12.60 4.98 19.59
CA ASP A 19 13.01 4.32 20.82
C ASP A 19 11.96 3.32 21.33
N SER A 20 10.67 3.69 21.23
CA SER A 20 9.58 2.76 21.53
C SER A 20 9.59 1.58 20.58
N PHE A 21 9.79 1.80 19.27
CA PHE A 21 9.89 0.70 18.32
C PHE A 21 11.10 -0.20 18.61
N ARG A 22 12.25 0.37 18.98
CA ARG A 22 13.44 -0.41 19.35
C ARG A 22 13.16 -1.33 20.52
N GLN A 23 12.57 -0.82 21.59
CA GLN A 23 12.18 -1.63 22.76
C GLN A 23 11.18 -2.73 22.38
N MET A 24 10.19 -2.40 21.56
CA MET A 24 9.20 -3.39 21.11
C MET A 24 9.83 -4.46 20.20
N ALA A 25 10.78 -4.09 19.35
CA ALA A 25 11.43 -5.01 18.43
C ALA A 25 12.36 -6.02 19.11
N GLU A 26 12.66 -5.86 20.41
CA GLU A 26 13.34 -6.89 21.22
C GLU A 26 12.41 -8.06 21.59
N HIS A 27 11.09 -7.88 21.50
CA HIS A 27 10.13 -8.93 21.83
C HIS A 27 10.09 -10.00 20.72
N PRO A 28 10.19 -11.31 21.03
CA PRO A 28 10.33 -12.38 20.03
C PRO A 28 9.14 -12.52 19.07
N ASN A 29 7.96 -12.00 19.44
CA ASN A 29 6.77 -12.03 18.60
C ASN A 29 6.58 -10.76 17.73
N ILE A 30 7.42 -9.73 17.87
CA ILE A 30 7.34 -8.51 17.07
C ILE A 30 8.32 -8.59 15.91
N HIS A 31 7.79 -8.82 14.71
CA HIS A 31 8.61 -9.08 13.52
C HIS A 31 8.78 -7.85 12.64
N GLY A 32 8.16 -6.71 13.01
CA GLY A 32 8.23 -5.51 12.20
C GLY A 32 7.20 -4.45 12.52
N ILE A 33 7.17 -3.43 11.66
CA ILE A 33 6.28 -2.28 11.75
C ILE A 33 5.79 -1.87 10.36
N LYS A 34 4.50 -1.52 10.23
CA LYS A 34 3.99 -0.85 9.03
C LYS A 34 3.84 0.64 9.34
N ALA A 35 4.49 1.47 8.53
CA ALA A 35 4.42 2.93 8.66
C ALA A 35 3.50 3.54 7.60
N SER A 36 2.38 4.13 8.03
CA SER A 36 1.42 4.83 7.15
C SER A 36 1.51 6.35 7.24
N SER A 37 2.25 6.92 8.20
CA SER A 37 2.29 8.37 8.51
C SER A 37 2.75 9.27 7.37
N GLY A 38 3.50 8.73 6.41
CA GLY A 38 4.11 9.51 5.33
C GLY A 38 5.42 10.22 5.71
N ASP A 39 5.89 10.08 6.94
CA ASP A 39 7.18 10.59 7.38
C ASP A 39 8.30 9.65 6.94
N LEU A 40 9.00 10.01 5.85
CA LEU A 40 10.13 9.24 5.32
C LEU A 40 11.32 9.19 6.28
N ARG A 41 11.56 10.23 7.08
CA ARG A 41 12.69 10.23 8.03
C ARG A 41 12.43 9.19 9.11
N LEU A 42 11.23 9.21 9.68
CA LEU A 42 10.82 8.22 10.66
C LEU A 42 10.79 6.80 10.08
N PHE A 43 10.32 6.65 8.84
CA PHE A 43 10.34 5.37 8.16
C PHE A 43 11.76 4.81 7.98
N HIS A 44 12.74 5.63 7.60
CA HIS A 44 14.13 5.21 7.50
C HIS A 44 14.73 4.82 8.86
N GLU A 45 14.33 5.48 9.95
CA GLU A 45 14.69 5.03 11.30
C GLU A 45 14.10 3.66 11.63
N TYR A 46 12.84 3.40 11.25
CA TYR A 46 12.26 2.06 11.40
C TYR A 46 13.00 1.02 10.55
N GLU A 47 13.37 1.34 9.31
CA GLU A 47 14.16 0.42 8.46
C GLU A 47 15.50 0.09 9.09
N ARG A 48 16.16 1.08 9.69
CA ARG A 48 17.43 0.89 10.40
C ARG A 48 17.26 -0.03 11.61
N ILE A 49 16.30 0.28 12.50
CA ILE A 49 16.03 -0.51 13.70
C ILE A 49 15.63 -1.94 13.32
N ALA A 50 14.72 -2.10 12.36
CA ALA A 50 14.28 -3.41 11.90
C ALA A 50 15.45 -4.27 11.40
N ARG A 51 16.40 -3.68 10.66
CA ARG A 51 17.62 -4.39 10.23
C ARG A 51 18.53 -4.77 11.40
N GLU A 52 18.61 -3.94 12.44
CA GLU A 52 19.40 -4.22 13.66
C GLU A 52 18.80 -5.34 14.50
N THR A 53 17.47 -5.45 14.54
CA THR A 53 16.74 -6.44 15.36
C THR A 53 16.29 -7.68 14.57
N GLY A 54 16.56 -7.74 13.27
CA GLY A 54 16.13 -8.84 12.39
C GLY A 54 14.65 -8.77 11.97
N GLY A 55 13.95 -7.67 12.26
CA GLY A 55 12.58 -7.40 11.82
C GLY A 55 12.49 -6.78 10.43
N LYS A 56 11.28 -6.34 10.05
CA LYS A 56 11.00 -5.65 8.78
C LYS A 56 10.21 -4.36 8.98
N ALA A 57 10.56 -3.32 8.23
CA ALA A 57 9.76 -2.10 8.13
C ALA A 57 9.04 -2.06 6.78
N PHE A 58 7.72 -1.91 6.81
CA PHE A 58 6.84 -1.90 5.64
C PHE A 58 6.29 -0.51 5.39
N ILE A 59 6.36 -0.03 4.15
CA ILE A 59 5.70 1.23 3.77
C ILE A 59 4.21 0.97 3.57
N GLY A 60 3.38 1.70 4.32
CA GLY A 60 1.93 1.64 4.23
C GLY A 60 1.32 2.75 3.40
N ASN A 61 2.06 3.84 3.19
CA ASN A 61 1.63 4.97 2.37
C ASN A 61 2.10 4.76 0.92
N GLU A 62 1.19 4.34 0.05
CA GLU A 62 1.51 3.94 -1.32
C GLU A 62 1.98 5.09 -2.24
N LYS A 63 1.65 6.35 -1.91
CA LYS A 63 2.24 7.56 -2.53
C LYS A 63 3.76 7.68 -2.33
N LEU A 64 4.32 6.90 -1.42
CA LEU A 64 5.74 6.93 -1.08
C LEU A 64 6.45 5.61 -1.37
N MET A 65 5.80 4.64 -2.00
CA MET A 65 6.37 3.31 -2.24
C MET A 65 7.75 3.34 -2.92
N SER A 66 7.91 4.18 -3.94
CA SER A 66 9.20 4.37 -4.65
C SER A 66 10.35 4.88 -3.76
N LYS A 67 10.05 5.34 -2.55
CA LYS A 67 11.01 5.83 -1.56
C LYS A 67 11.45 4.75 -0.57
N SER A 68 10.80 3.59 -0.56
CA SER A 68 11.21 2.47 0.30
C SER A 68 12.55 1.91 -0.17
N ILE A 69 13.46 1.74 0.79
CA ILE A 69 14.77 1.09 0.56
C ILE A 69 14.64 -0.41 0.88
N SER A 70 13.80 -0.75 1.87
CA SER A 70 13.59 -2.08 2.39
C SER A 70 12.87 -3.05 1.45
N ARG A 71 12.31 -2.56 0.32
CA ARG A 71 11.54 -3.37 -0.64
C ARG A 71 10.38 -4.09 0.05
N HIS A 72 9.79 -3.49 1.06
CA HIS A 72 8.63 -4.02 1.77
C HIS A 72 7.51 -2.99 1.80
N ALA A 73 6.34 -3.37 1.29
CA ALA A 73 5.16 -2.53 1.26
C ALA A 73 3.91 -3.33 1.60
N VAL A 74 2.91 -2.64 2.14
CA VAL A 74 1.56 -3.17 2.33
C VAL A 74 0.58 -2.18 1.70
N PRO A 75 0.50 -2.13 0.36
CA PRO A 75 -0.34 -1.18 -0.37
C PRO A 75 -1.79 -1.65 -0.39
N SER A 76 -2.72 -0.72 -0.19
CA SER A 76 -4.15 -1.00 -0.26
C SER A 76 -4.57 -1.35 -1.68
N MET A 77 -3.89 -0.78 -2.68
CA MET A 77 -4.17 -1.01 -4.10
C MET A 77 -3.90 -2.44 -4.58
N ALA A 78 -3.18 -3.27 -3.82
CA ALA A 78 -2.97 -4.68 -4.15
C ALA A 78 -4.27 -5.48 -4.19
N ASN A 79 -5.34 -5.02 -3.53
CA ASN A 79 -6.67 -5.63 -3.63
C ASN A 79 -7.23 -5.57 -5.05
N ILE A 80 -6.93 -4.51 -5.80
CA ILE A 80 -7.45 -4.28 -7.16
C ILE A 80 -6.38 -4.61 -8.22
N PHE A 81 -5.13 -4.25 -7.96
CA PHE A 81 -4.02 -4.35 -8.91
C PHE A 81 -2.83 -5.15 -8.36
N PRO A 82 -3.03 -6.42 -7.95
CA PRO A 82 -1.97 -7.20 -7.29
C PRO A 82 -0.73 -7.37 -8.18
N GLN A 83 -0.94 -7.62 -9.48
CA GLN A 83 0.11 -7.76 -10.48
C GLN A 83 0.99 -6.50 -10.56
N PHE A 84 0.37 -5.32 -10.67
CA PHE A 84 1.08 -4.04 -10.73
C PHE A 84 1.85 -3.78 -9.43
N CYS A 85 1.24 -4.04 -8.27
CA CYS A 85 1.90 -3.85 -6.98
C CYS A 85 3.15 -4.74 -6.86
N ARG A 86 3.09 -6.00 -7.31
CA ARG A 86 4.26 -6.89 -7.32
C ARG A 86 5.34 -6.39 -8.29
N GLU A 87 4.99 -6.05 -9.53
CA GLU A 87 5.94 -5.47 -10.50
C GLU A 87 6.60 -4.19 -9.97
N PHE A 88 5.84 -3.37 -9.24
CA PHE A 88 6.41 -2.18 -8.62
C PHE A 88 7.45 -2.55 -7.55
N MET A 89 7.23 -3.62 -6.78
CA MET A 89 8.25 -4.10 -5.84
C MET A 89 9.53 -4.55 -6.55
N ASP A 90 9.41 -5.21 -7.71
CA ASP A 90 10.56 -5.61 -8.53
C ASP A 90 11.31 -4.37 -9.05
N VAL A 91 10.59 -3.34 -9.50
CA VAL A 91 11.15 -2.06 -9.95
C VAL A 91 11.79 -1.26 -8.81
N ILE A 92 11.23 -1.31 -7.60
CA ILE A 92 11.86 -0.72 -6.40
C ILE A 92 13.16 -1.45 -6.08
N ALA A 93 13.18 -2.77 -6.26
CA ALA A 93 14.35 -3.59 -5.99
C ALA A 93 15.49 -3.33 -6.98
N GLU A 94 15.19 -3.40 -8.28
CA GLU A 94 16.19 -3.55 -9.35
C GLU A 94 16.08 -2.49 -10.44
N GLY A 95 14.92 -1.84 -10.54
CA GLY A 95 14.65 -0.84 -11.58
C GLY A 95 15.42 0.47 -11.38
N SER A 96 15.58 1.18 -12.50
CA SER A 96 16.20 2.50 -12.56
C SER A 96 15.37 3.55 -11.83
N ARG A 97 16.00 4.69 -11.51
CA ARG A 97 15.30 5.85 -10.92
C ARG A 97 14.15 6.35 -11.80
N GLU A 98 14.24 6.17 -13.11
CA GLU A 98 13.18 6.55 -14.05
C GLU A 98 12.02 5.56 -13.99
N GLN A 99 12.29 4.25 -14.04
CA GLN A 99 11.26 3.22 -13.90
C GLN A 99 10.51 3.36 -12.57
N ARG A 100 11.22 3.59 -11.45
CA ARG A 100 10.58 3.83 -10.14
C ARG A 100 9.68 5.06 -10.13
N ARG A 101 10.09 6.15 -10.80
CA ARG A 101 9.28 7.37 -10.92
C ARG A 101 8.02 7.12 -11.73
N GLU A 102 8.16 6.37 -12.82
CA GLU A 102 7.03 6.06 -13.69
C GLU A 102 6.01 5.15 -12.99
N TYR A 103 6.47 4.10 -12.31
CA TYR A 103 5.57 3.27 -11.51
C TYR A 103 4.92 4.05 -10.36
N GLN A 104 5.65 4.96 -9.68
CA GLN A 104 5.04 5.82 -8.67
C GLN A 104 3.93 6.70 -9.27
N ARG A 105 4.18 7.33 -10.43
CA ARG A 105 3.19 8.13 -11.15
C ARG A 105 1.94 7.30 -11.45
N CYS A 106 2.12 6.08 -11.96
CA CYS A 106 1.00 5.18 -12.24
C CYS A 106 0.28 4.70 -10.96
N MET A 107 0.97 4.56 -9.82
CA MET A 107 0.33 4.28 -8.53
C MET A 107 -0.54 5.46 -8.09
N ASP A 108 0.01 6.68 -8.14
CA ASP A 108 -0.68 7.91 -7.73
C ASP A 108 -1.92 8.15 -8.59
N GLU A 109 -1.81 7.99 -9.91
CA GLU A 109 -2.95 8.12 -10.83
C GLU A 109 -4.06 7.10 -10.55
N ARG A 110 -3.69 5.87 -10.21
CA ARG A 110 -4.66 4.84 -9.82
C ARG A 110 -5.35 5.20 -8.52
N GLY A 111 -4.60 5.60 -7.49
CA GLY A 111 -5.15 6.00 -6.20
C GLY A 111 -6.13 7.17 -6.32
N MET A 112 -5.75 8.20 -7.09
CA MET A 112 -6.62 9.36 -7.36
C MET A 112 -7.94 8.96 -8.03
N ARG A 113 -7.97 7.90 -8.85
CA ARG A 113 -9.21 7.43 -9.50
C ARG A 113 -10.04 6.51 -8.64
N ILE A 114 -9.43 5.76 -7.73
CA ILE A 114 -10.14 4.79 -6.88
C ILE A 114 -10.73 5.44 -5.64
N TYR A 115 -9.98 6.32 -4.97
CA TYR A 115 -10.43 6.85 -3.68
C TYR A 115 -10.29 8.38 -3.56
N SER A 116 -9.74 9.09 -4.56
CA SER A 116 -9.55 10.56 -4.64
C SER A 116 -8.66 11.18 -3.55
N ASP A 117 -8.79 10.74 -2.30
CA ASP A 117 -7.99 11.06 -1.12
C ASP A 117 -7.97 9.85 -0.17
N TYR A 118 -7.12 9.91 0.85
CA TYR A 118 -6.97 8.77 1.77
C TYR A 118 -8.14 8.62 2.76
N THR A 119 -9.17 9.47 2.72
CA THR A 119 -10.34 9.34 3.62
C THR A 119 -11.37 8.35 3.10
N LYS A 120 -11.31 7.96 1.82
CA LYS A 120 -12.28 7.05 1.19
C LYS A 120 -11.63 5.78 0.61
N ILE A 121 -10.46 5.39 1.11
CA ILE A 121 -9.71 4.21 0.62
C ILE A 121 -10.60 2.97 0.64
N HIS A 122 -11.27 2.69 1.76
CA HIS A 122 -12.09 1.49 1.92
C HIS A 122 -13.30 1.52 1.00
N GLY A 123 -14.10 2.60 1.01
CA GLY A 123 -15.21 2.77 0.09
C GLY A 123 -14.82 2.63 -1.38
N GLY A 124 -13.72 3.28 -1.80
CA GLY A 124 -13.19 3.20 -3.16
C GLY A 124 -12.80 1.78 -3.57
N ILE A 125 -12.05 1.08 -2.70
CA ILE A 125 -11.61 -0.30 -2.96
C ILE A 125 -12.78 -1.26 -3.00
N MET A 126 -13.68 -1.20 -2.02
CA MET A 126 -14.86 -2.07 -1.95
C MET A 126 -15.77 -1.87 -3.17
N TYR A 127 -15.94 -0.62 -3.62
CA TYR A 127 -16.72 -0.33 -4.81
C TYR A 127 -16.05 -0.83 -6.09
N ALA A 128 -14.73 -0.68 -6.23
CA ALA A 128 -13.98 -1.24 -7.35
C ALA A 128 -14.07 -2.78 -7.39
N LEU A 129 -13.94 -3.44 -6.24
CA LEU A 129 -14.10 -4.90 -6.12
C LEU A 129 -15.52 -5.36 -6.44
N LYS A 130 -16.56 -4.58 -6.09
CA LYS A 130 -17.94 -4.82 -6.53
C LYS A 130 -18.05 -4.83 -8.04
N ILE A 131 -17.52 -3.82 -8.72
CA ILE A 131 -17.58 -3.71 -10.18
C ILE A 131 -16.93 -4.93 -10.85
N ARG A 132 -15.87 -5.46 -10.24
CA ARG A 132 -15.18 -6.68 -10.69
C ARG A 132 -15.89 -7.99 -10.29
N GLY A 133 -17.03 -7.93 -9.60
CA GLY A 133 -17.77 -9.10 -9.16
C GLY A 133 -17.10 -9.91 -8.03
N ILE A 134 -16.19 -9.29 -7.27
CA ILE A 134 -15.41 -9.98 -6.22
C ILE A 134 -16.09 -9.93 -4.85
N CYS A 135 -16.64 -8.77 -4.45
CA CYS A 135 -17.26 -8.61 -3.13
C CYS A 135 -18.53 -7.76 -3.16
N CYS A 136 -19.33 -7.86 -2.09
CA CYS A 136 -20.45 -6.96 -1.84
C CYS A 136 -19.93 -5.56 -1.45
N SER A 137 -20.71 -4.53 -1.75
CA SER A 137 -20.17 -3.23 -2.18
C SER A 137 -20.03 -2.14 -1.14
N GLU A 138 -20.33 -2.42 0.12
CA GLU A 138 -20.50 -1.37 1.10
C GLU A 138 -19.66 -1.69 2.34
N PRO A 139 -18.66 -0.86 2.65
CA PRO A 139 -17.95 -0.97 3.93
C PRO A 139 -18.95 -0.77 5.07
N LEU A 140 -18.74 -1.51 6.16
CA LEU A 140 -19.50 -1.29 7.38
C LEU A 140 -19.13 0.08 7.95
N GLY A 141 -20.13 0.86 8.39
CA GLY A 141 -19.91 2.18 8.97
C GLY A 141 -19.07 2.14 10.26
N PRO A 142 -18.43 3.25 10.66
CA PRO A 142 -18.52 4.59 10.07
C PRO A 142 -17.49 4.80 8.96
N ASP A 143 -17.92 4.81 7.70
CA ASP A 143 -17.08 5.14 6.55
C ASP A 143 -17.72 6.31 5.79
N GLN A 144 -16.90 7.06 5.05
CA GLN A 144 -17.41 8.12 4.20
C GLN A 144 -18.03 7.52 2.94
N GLU A 145 -19.29 7.84 2.69
CA GLU A 145 -19.95 7.40 1.47
C GLU A 145 -19.30 8.02 0.21
N LEU A 146 -19.14 7.19 -0.82
CA LEU A 146 -18.77 7.65 -2.14
C LEU A 146 -19.95 8.40 -2.78
N THR A 147 -19.67 9.59 -3.30
CA THR A 147 -20.60 10.37 -4.10
C THR A 147 -20.94 9.66 -5.42
N CYS A 148 -22.05 10.04 -6.05
CA CYS A 148 -22.41 9.52 -7.38
C CYS A 148 -21.33 9.78 -8.43
N LYS A 149 -20.63 10.92 -8.34
CA LYS A 149 -19.52 11.26 -9.23
C LYS A 149 -18.36 10.28 -9.04
N GLU A 150 -17.91 10.09 -7.80
CA GLU A 150 -16.81 9.16 -7.48
C GLU A 150 -17.14 7.73 -7.92
N LYS A 151 -18.35 7.24 -7.63
CA LYS A 151 -18.81 5.92 -8.11
C LYS A 151 -18.73 5.81 -9.64
N LYS A 152 -19.18 6.84 -10.36
CA LYS A 152 -19.11 6.86 -11.84
C LYS A 152 -17.66 6.86 -12.34
N ASP A 153 -16.78 7.65 -11.73
CA ASP A 153 -15.38 7.75 -12.11
C ASP A 153 -14.64 6.42 -11.87
N ILE A 154 -14.89 5.77 -10.73
CA ILE A 154 -14.35 4.43 -10.42
C ILE A 154 -14.86 3.40 -11.43
N ALA A 155 -16.16 3.40 -11.73
CA ALA A 155 -16.76 2.46 -12.69
C ALA A 155 -16.14 2.61 -14.09
N LEU A 156 -16.02 3.84 -14.58
CA LEU A 156 -15.37 4.11 -15.88
C LEU A 156 -13.92 3.65 -15.87
N TYR A 157 -13.20 3.86 -14.77
CA TYR A 157 -11.80 3.47 -14.69
C TYR A 157 -11.61 1.95 -14.66
N VAL A 158 -12.34 1.25 -13.78
CA VAL A 158 -12.22 -0.20 -13.57
C VAL A 158 -12.69 -0.99 -14.78
N SER A 159 -13.79 -0.60 -15.42
CA SER A 159 -14.28 -1.29 -16.62
C SER A 159 -13.35 -1.10 -17.82
N GLY A 160 -12.58 -0.01 -17.87
CA GLY A 160 -11.60 0.25 -18.94
C GLY A 160 -10.22 -0.37 -18.73
N LEU A 161 -10.02 -1.15 -17.66
CA LEU A 161 -8.71 -1.70 -17.29
C LEU A 161 -8.38 -3.05 -17.92
N GLU A 162 -9.39 -3.84 -18.30
CA GLU A 162 -9.19 -5.13 -18.98
C GLU A 162 -8.41 -4.94 -20.30
N ASP A 163 -8.57 -3.80 -20.96
CA ASP A 163 -7.88 -3.44 -22.21
C ASP A 163 -6.45 -2.89 -22.04
N ARG A 164 -6.06 -2.48 -20.81
CA ARG A 164 -4.78 -1.76 -20.57
C ARG A 164 -3.74 -2.58 -19.80
N MET A 165 -4.13 -3.62 -19.09
CA MET A 165 -3.19 -4.50 -18.37
C MET A 165 -2.29 -5.31 -19.33
N THR A 166 -2.72 -5.53 -20.57
CA THR A 166 -1.92 -6.17 -21.63
C THR A 166 -0.76 -5.32 -22.15
N ARG A 167 -0.75 -3.99 -21.93
CA ARG A 167 0.27 -3.11 -22.56
C ARG A 167 1.55 -2.91 -21.75
N PHE A 168 1.55 -3.17 -20.45
CA PHE A 168 2.76 -3.00 -19.62
C PHE A 168 3.69 -4.21 -19.67
N SER A 169 3.14 -5.42 -19.86
CA SER A 169 3.93 -6.64 -20.09
C SER A 169 4.71 -6.61 -21.40
N ASP A 170 4.20 -5.90 -22.40
CA ASP A 170 4.73 -5.93 -23.77
C ASP A 170 5.77 -4.82 -24.04
N GLN A 171 5.96 -3.87 -23.11
CA GLN A 171 6.92 -2.76 -23.24
C GLN A 171 8.17 -2.93 -22.37
N THR A 172 8.30 -4.05 -21.66
CA THR A 172 9.46 -4.37 -20.81
C THR A 172 10.25 -5.60 -21.25
N MET A 173 9.95 -6.16 -22.43
CA MET A 173 10.79 -7.17 -23.10
C MET A 173 11.67 -6.54 -24.18
#